data_AF-A0A6G6YTI6-F1
#
_entry.id   AF-A0A6G6YTI6-F1
#
_cell.length_a   1.000
_cell.length_b   1.000
_cell.length_c   1.000
_cell.angle_alpha   90.00
_cell.angle_beta   90.00
_cell.angle_gamma   90.00
#
_symmetry.space_group_name_H-M   'P 1'
#
loop_
_entity.id
_entity.type
_entity.pdbx_description
1 polymer ?
#
loop_
_entity_poly.entity_id
_entity_poly.type
_entity_poly.pdbx_seq_one_letter_code
_entity_poly.pdbx_strand_id
1 'polypeptide(L)'
;MQHRLPAWPKLPKMEAASTAAGFAPAPVNPQPFSAGPQLQPHFDGIELLPPAAAERLRALRQRAADAHALVPEFETIREASAAKVEAANALARLVNHPQDHGFGLKPDDPRVVAAEKHLEKMTADFELLTKLQEARTAAWHAASAPVATCEDLVRHGLPGGCTLQDHEGEPPELKKGEDDLSAVERLRRRGRELRADLHRIRSAPFPSSHAKQRMRAEIEALAQRGAPVVTNLIEHDGPIIWPTLRVQVDVFNAQPGAVAWVEIPDTVGMNMWRHKSEWIAALDDEISTESDDKAALSHEARQQREAEVQGDLLAIGRDEAALTWSAMEQGLPVEFRADISPLAILQVRLVTTARTTELPETSPGLSWLRL
;
A
#
# COMPACT_ATOMS: atom_id res chain seq x y z
N MET A 1 -36.48 -12.75 -6.19
CA MET A 1 -36.68 -11.88 -5.02
C MET A 1 -35.33 -11.62 -4.40
N GLN A 2 -34.81 -10.41 -4.58
CA GLN A 2 -33.49 -9.96 -4.13
C GLN A 2 -33.60 -9.47 -2.68
N HIS A 3 -32.83 -10.06 -1.76
CA HIS A 3 -32.69 -9.54 -0.40
C HIS A 3 -31.63 -8.44 -0.36
N ARG A 4 -32.07 -7.20 -0.12
CA ARG A 4 -31.22 -6.05 0.20
C ARG A 4 -30.72 -6.17 1.65
N LEU A 5 -29.42 -6.03 1.87
CA LEU A 5 -28.83 -5.80 3.19
C LEU A 5 -29.13 -4.35 3.65
N PRO A 6 -29.42 -4.11 4.94
CA PRO A 6 -29.64 -2.74 5.45
C PRO A 6 -28.32 -1.99 5.66
N ALA A 7 -28.31 -0.73 5.22
CA ALA A 7 -27.23 0.23 5.38
C ALA A 7 -27.11 0.71 6.84
N TRP A 8 -25.87 0.84 7.33
CA TRP A 8 -25.56 1.36 8.68
C TRP A 8 -25.63 2.89 8.70
N PRO A 9 -26.27 3.52 9.71
CA PRO A 9 -26.28 4.98 9.84
C PRO A 9 -24.98 5.52 10.45
N LYS A 10 -24.46 6.60 9.85
CA LYS A 10 -23.29 7.36 10.31
C LYS A 10 -23.58 8.03 11.66
N LEU A 11 -22.70 7.82 12.65
CA LEU A 11 -22.78 8.48 13.96
C LEU A 11 -22.32 9.96 13.91
N PRO A 12 -22.91 10.85 14.73
CA PRO A 12 -22.54 12.27 14.81
C PRO A 12 -21.24 12.50 15.60
N LYS A 13 -20.44 13.49 15.18
CA LYS A 13 -19.26 13.99 15.90
C LYS A 13 -19.71 14.89 17.04
N MET A 14 -19.31 14.61 18.28
CA MET A 14 -19.46 15.53 19.42
C MET A 14 -18.20 16.37 19.61
N GLU A 15 -18.41 17.68 19.71
CA GLU A 15 -17.46 18.66 20.25
C GLU A 15 -17.29 18.43 21.76
N ALA A 16 -16.06 18.62 22.28
CA ALA A 16 -15.81 18.66 23.72
C ALA A 16 -14.91 19.85 24.05
N ALA A 17 -15.46 20.77 24.83
CA ALA A 17 -14.73 21.82 25.55
C ALA A 17 -14.46 21.35 27.00
N SER A 18 -13.18 21.44 27.41
CA SER A 18 -12.62 22.02 28.66
C SER A 18 -13.45 21.89 29.96
N THR A 19 -12.99 21.50 31.16
CA THR A 19 -11.67 21.35 31.83
C THR A 19 -11.95 20.91 33.27
N ALA A 20 -11.12 20.06 33.91
CA ALA A 20 -10.67 20.22 35.32
C ALA A 20 -9.69 19.10 35.75
N ALA A 21 -8.75 19.50 36.62
CA ALA A 21 -7.48 18.88 36.97
C ALA A 21 -7.53 17.60 37.82
N GLY A 22 -6.60 16.68 37.53
CA GLY A 22 -6.19 15.54 38.37
C GLY A 22 -5.08 14.75 37.65
N PHE A 23 -3.97 14.47 38.34
CA PHE A 23 -2.74 13.90 37.75
C PHE A 23 -2.98 12.67 36.84
N ALA A 24 -2.59 12.80 35.57
CA ALA A 24 -2.67 11.72 34.58
C ALA A 24 -1.34 10.91 34.55
N PRO A 25 -1.39 9.57 34.48
CA PRO A 25 -0.22 8.77 34.14
C PRO A 25 0.27 9.11 32.72
N ALA A 26 1.59 9.06 32.51
CA ALA A 26 2.21 9.42 31.24
C ALA A 26 1.58 8.66 30.05
N PRO A 27 1.33 9.33 28.90
CA PRO A 27 0.75 8.68 27.74
C PRO A 27 1.68 7.56 27.23
N VAL A 28 1.10 6.38 26.97
CA VAL A 28 1.77 5.18 26.42
C VAL A 28 2.13 5.34 24.93
N ASN A 29 2.22 6.58 24.47
CA ASN A 29 2.69 6.93 23.15
C ASN A 29 3.36 8.30 23.29
N PRO A 30 4.70 8.38 23.40
CA PRO A 30 5.34 9.68 23.28
C PRO A 30 4.94 10.20 21.90
N GLN A 31 4.10 11.24 21.89
CA GLN A 31 3.94 12.10 20.72
C GLN A 31 5.37 12.30 20.17
N PRO A 32 5.64 12.00 18.89
CA PRO A 32 6.94 12.35 18.33
C PRO A 32 7.11 13.81 18.64
N PHE A 33 8.19 14.12 19.36
CA PHE A 33 8.61 15.46 19.70
C PHE A 33 8.23 16.36 18.53
N SER A 34 7.33 17.34 18.76
CA SER A 34 6.88 18.23 17.71
C SER A 34 8.13 18.87 17.10
N ALA A 35 8.63 18.26 16.03
CA ALA A 35 9.58 18.89 15.16
C ALA A 35 8.90 20.22 14.82
N GLY A 36 9.64 21.31 15.00
CA GLY A 36 9.19 22.64 14.57
C GLY A 36 8.69 22.59 13.12
N PRO A 37 8.11 23.69 12.61
CA PRO A 37 7.53 23.73 11.26
C PRO A 37 8.41 22.92 10.32
N GLN A 38 7.87 21.84 9.76
CA GLN A 38 8.60 21.01 8.81
C GLN A 38 8.99 21.96 7.69
N LEU A 39 10.21 22.49 7.80
CA LEU A 39 10.92 23.11 6.71
C LEU A 39 11.09 21.95 5.76
N GLN A 40 10.07 21.74 4.91
CA GLN A 40 10.23 20.88 3.76
C GLN A 40 11.46 21.42 3.07
N PRO A 41 12.52 20.61 2.96
CA PRO A 41 13.74 21.09 2.36
C PRO A 41 13.41 21.68 0.99
N HIS A 42 13.82 22.92 0.76
CA HIS A 42 13.60 23.64 -0.49
C HIS A 42 14.53 23.16 -1.61
N PHE A 43 15.18 22.00 -1.43
CA PHE A 43 16.06 21.38 -2.41
C PHE A 43 15.32 20.29 -3.18
N ASP A 44 15.58 20.18 -4.48
CA ASP A 44 15.05 19.09 -5.30
C ASP A 44 15.69 17.79 -4.84
N GLY A 45 14.89 16.75 -4.61
CA GLY A 45 15.37 15.46 -4.13
C GLY A 45 16.44 14.85 -5.05
N ILE A 46 16.49 15.25 -6.31
CA ILE A 46 17.52 14.85 -7.27
C ILE A 46 18.96 15.12 -6.78
N GLU A 47 19.16 16.09 -5.90
CA GLU A 47 20.47 16.43 -5.32
C GLU A 47 20.96 15.37 -4.32
N LEU A 48 20.06 14.53 -3.79
CA LEU A 48 20.40 13.39 -2.93
C LEU A 48 20.85 12.16 -3.71
N LEU A 49 20.70 12.18 -5.04
CA LEU A 49 21.07 11.06 -5.90
C LEU A 49 22.54 11.16 -6.32
N PRO A 50 23.22 10.01 -6.48
CA PRO A 50 24.47 9.95 -7.23
C PRO A 50 24.31 10.53 -8.64
N PRO A 51 25.39 11.06 -9.27
CA PRO A 51 25.29 11.75 -10.56
C PRO A 51 24.60 10.94 -11.66
N ALA A 52 24.92 9.65 -11.79
CA ALA A 52 24.32 8.77 -12.81
C ALA A 52 22.82 8.54 -12.55
N ALA A 53 22.43 8.35 -11.28
CA ALA A 53 21.03 8.21 -10.90
C ALA A 53 20.23 9.51 -11.09
N ALA A 54 20.85 10.67 -10.86
CA ALA A 54 20.26 11.97 -11.13
C ALA A 54 19.97 12.13 -12.63
N GLU A 55 20.90 11.76 -13.51
CA GLU A 55 20.67 11.79 -14.96
C GLU A 55 19.52 10.88 -15.41
N ARG A 56 19.44 9.65 -14.86
CA ARG A 56 18.30 8.75 -15.10
C ARG A 56 16.98 9.37 -14.67
N LEU A 57 16.92 10.01 -13.51
CA LEU A 57 15.70 10.69 -13.06
C LEU A 57 15.32 11.86 -13.98
N ARG A 58 16.29 12.64 -14.48
CA ARG A 58 16.01 13.69 -15.49
C ARG A 58 15.46 13.09 -16.78
N ALA A 59 16.04 11.98 -17.26
CA ALA A 59 15.58 11.29 -18.45
C ALA A 59 14.13 10.78 -18.29
N LEU A 60 13.78 10.22 -17.12
CA LEU A 60 12.40 9.82 -16.83
C LEU A 60 11.43 11.02 -16.82
N ARG A 61 11.81 12.13 -16.17
CA ARG A 61 11.00 13.36 -16.16
C ARG A 61 10.78 13.89 -17.58
N GLN A 62 11.84 13.93 -18.39
CA GLN A 62 11.75 14.36 -19.79
C GLN A 62 10.82 13.46 -20.59
N ARG A 63 10.99 12.13 -20.49
CA ARG A 63 10.13 11.15 -21.17
C ARG A 63 8.65 11.31 -20.80
N ALA A 64 8.35 11.51 -19.51
CA ALA A 64 6.99 11.74 -19.05
C ALA A 64 6.41 13.05 -19.60
N ALA A 65 7.21 14.12 -19.66
CA ALA A 65 6.82 15.39 -20.25
C ALA A 65 6.57 15.28 -21.76
N ASP A 66 7.44 14.57 -22.48
CA ASP A 66 7.30 14.31 -23.92
C ASP A 66 6.03 13.49 -24.21
N ALA A 67 5.76 12.45 -23.41
CA ALA A 67 4.54 11.65 -23.55
C ALA A 67 3.28 12.47 -23.26
N HIS A 68 3.31 13.36 -22.25
CA HIS A 68 2.22 14.27 -21.95
C HIS A 68 1.96 15.26 -23.10
N ALA A 69 3.02 15.80 -23.70
CA ALA A 69 2.92 16.76 -24.81
C ALA A 69 2.24 16.17 -26.05
N LEU A 70 2.24 14.85 -26.21
CA LEU A 70 1.52 14.17 -27.28
C LEU A 70 0.02 14.03 -27.01
N VAL A 71 -0.44 14.11 -25.75
CA VAL A 71 -1.86 13.96 -25.41
C VAL A 71 -2.66 15.11 -26.03
N PRO A 72 -3.74 14.84 -26.79
CA PRO A 72 -4.57 15.91 -27.34
C PRO A 72 -5.12 16.78 -26.22
N GLU A 73 -5.09 18.10 -26.44
CA GLU A 73 -5.58 19.05 -25.45
C GLU A 73 -7.07 18.84 -25.18
N PHE A 74 -7.47 19.08 -23.93
CA PHE A 74 -8.87 18.98 -23.52
C PHE A 74 -9.79 19.86 -24.38
N GLU A 75 -9.34 21.06 -24.74
CA GLU A 75 -10.09 21.99 -25.59
C GLU A 75 -10.36 21.41 -26.99
N THR A 76 -9.38 20.77 -27.62
CA THR A 76 -9.56 20.15 -28.95
C THR A 76 -10.65 19.07 -28.94
N ILE A 77 -10.73 18.30 -27.86
CA ILE A 77 -11.74 17.25 -27.71
C ILE A 77 -13.11 17.86 -27.40
N ARG A 78 -13.14 18.91 -26.58
CA ARG A 78 -14.36 19.66 -26.27
C ARG A 78 -14.95 20.30 -27.53
N GLU A 79 -14.11 20.89 -28.38
CA GLU A 79 -14.50 21.45 -29.68
C GLU A 79 -15.05 20.38 -30.63
N ALA A 80 -14.38 19.23 -30.75
CA ALA A 80 -14.86 18.12 -31.57
C ALA A 80 -16.21 17.56 -31.08
N SER A 81 -16.39 17.46 -29.75
CA SER A 81 -17.67 17.09 -29.14
C SER A 81 -18.76 18.12 -29.43
N ALA A 82 -18.46 19.41 -29.28
CA ALA A 82 -19.38 20.49 -29.60
C ALA A 82 -19.79 20.47 -31.08
N ALA A 83 -18.84 20.31 -32.01
CA ALA A 83 -19.10 20.19 -33.44
C ALA A 83 -20.00 19.00 -33.79
N LYS A 84 -19.80 17.85 -33.13
CA LYS A 84 -20.70 16.69 -33.24
C LYS A 84 -22.11 17.01 -32.76
N VAL A 85 -22.25 17.67 -31.61
CA VAL A 85 -23.55 18.07 -31.05
C VAL A 85 -24.25 19.09 -31.95
N GLU A 86 -23.53 20.06 -32.50
CA GLU A 86 -24.05 21.03 -33.46
C GLU A 86 -24.55 20.36 -34.74
N ALA A 87 -23.77 19.43 -35.31
CA ALA A 87 -24.17 18.66 -36.49
C ALA A 87 -25.43 17.81 -36.21
N ALA A 88 -25.53 17.21 -35.01
CA ALA A 88 -26.70 16.43 -34.60
C ALA A 88 -27.94 17.31 -34.45
N ASN A 89 -27.79 18.49 -33.84
CA ASN A 89 -28.87 19.46 -33.70
C ASN A 89 -29.31 20.01 -35.06
N ALA A 90 -28.38 20.23 -36.00
CA ALA A 90 -28.69 20.66 -37.36
C ALA A 90 -29.49 19.60 -38.13
N LEU A 91 -29.11 18.32 -38.01
CA LEU A 91 -29.87 17.21 -38.59
C LEU A 91 -31.26 17.08 -37.97
N ALA A 92 -31.35 17.13 -36.63
CA ALA A 92 -32.61 17.09 -35.91
C ALA A 92 -33.54 18.23 -36.35
N ARG A 93 -33.02 19.44 -36.54
CA ARG A 93 -33.80 20.57 -37.05
C ARG A 93 -34.36 20.35 -38.44
N LEU A 94 -33.68 19.60 -39.32
CA LEU A 94 -34.18 19.30 -40.66
C LEU A 94 -35.27 18.21 -40.65
N VAL A 95 -35.12 17.19 -39.81
CA VAL A 95 -35.98 15.99 -39.80
C VAL A 95 -37.19 16.13 -38.88
N ASN A 96 -37.04 16.79 -37.72
CA ASN A 96 -38.09 16.86 -36.71
C ASN A 96 -39.36 17.52 -37.25
N HIS A 97 -40.50 17.14 -36.66
CA HIS A 97 -41.80 17.69 -37.03
C HIS A 97 -41.84 19.21 -36.73
N PRO A 98 -42.62 20.02 -37.49
CA PRO A 98 -42.76 21.45 -37.23
C PRO A 98 -43.26 21.81 -35.83
N GLN A 99 -43.95 20.90 -35.13
CA GLN A 99 -44.34 21.07 -33.72
C GLN A 99 -43.15 20.99 -32.76
N ASP A 100 -42.06 20.32 -33.15
CA ASP A 100 -40.79 20.21 -32.41
C ASP A 100 -39.74 21.19 -32.95
N HIS A 101 -40.18 22.29 -33.55
CA HIS A 101 -39.33 23.32 -34.16
C HIS A 101 -38.44 22.84 -35.32
N GLY A 102 -38.80 21.74 -35.99
CA GLY A 102 -38.10 21.23 -37.17
C GLY A 102 -38.75 21.57 -38.52
N PHE A 103 -38.11 21.20 -39.62
CA PHE A 103 -38.60 21.45 -40.99
C PHE A 103 -39.40 20.29 -41.59
N GLY A 104 -39.46 19.12 -40.94
CA GLY A 104 -40.22 17.95 -41.39
C GLY A 104 -39.80 17.41 -42.77
N LEU A 105 -38.51 17.57 -43.14
CA LEU A 105 -38.01 17.10 -44.42
C LEU A 105 -37.95 15.57 -44.45
N LYS A 106 -38.16 15.00 -45.64
CA LYS A 106 -38.04 13.55 -45.85
C LYS A 106 -36.57 13.11 -45.78
N PRO A 107 -36.30 11.86 -45.37
CA PRO A 107 -34.94 11.31 -45.32
C PRO A 107 -34.17 11.42 -46.65
N ASP A 108 -34.87 11.29 -47.79
CA ASP A 108 -34.25 11.35 -49.13
C ASP A 108 -33.96 12.79 -49.61
N ASP A 109 -34.30 13.83 -48.84
CA ASP A 109 -34.01 15.22 -49.22
C ASP A 109 -32.48 15.45 -49.25
N PRO A 110 -31.93 16.06 -50.33
CA PRO A 110 -30.50 16.31 -50.44
C PRO A 110 -29.88 17.05 -49.23
N ARG A 111 -30.67 17.88 -48.53
CA ARG A 111 -30.23 18.61 -47.32
C ARG A 111 -30.10 17.69 -46.12
N VAL A 112 -31.01 16.74 -45.95
CA VAL A 112 -30.96 15.74 -44.89
C VAL A 112 -29.78 14.81 -45.12
N VAL A 113 -29.60 14.29 -46.34
CA VAL A 113 -28.46 13.44 -46.71
C VAL A 113 -27.11 14.16 -46.50
N ALA A 114 -27.03 15.46 -46.82
CA ALA A 114 -25.82 16.24 -46.58
C ALA A 114 -25.53 16.45 -45.07
N ALA A 115 -26.57 16.71 -44.28
CA ALA A 115 -26.45 16.86 -42.82
C ALA A 115 -26.09 15.52 -42.13
N GLU A 116 -26.64 14.40 -42.60
CA GLU A 116 -26.27 13.05 -42.14
C GLU A 116 -24.80 12.77 -42.39
N LYS A 117 -24.29 13.02 -43.61
CA LYS A 117 -22.86 12.88 -43.92
C LYS A 117 -21.98 13.78 -43.08
N HIS A 118 -22.44 14.99 -42.78
CA HIS A 118 -21.70 15.92 -41.92
C HIS A 118 -21.64 15.42 -40.47
N LEU A 119 -22.75 14.93 -39.92
CA LEU A 119 -22.80 14.31 -38.59
C LEU A 119 -21.93 13.05 -38.52
N GLU A 120 -21.96 12.21 -39.55
CA GLU A 120 -21.12 11.02 -39.66
C GLU A 120 -19.63 11.41 -39.62
N LYS A 121 -19.23 12.42 -40.39
CA LYS A 121 -17.86 12.94 -40.37
C LYS A 121 -17.45 13.46 -38.99
N MET A 122 -18.25 14.34 -38.39
CA MET A 122 -17.93 14.91 -37.06
C MET A 122 -17.90 13.83 -35.97
N THR A 123 -18.74 12.80 -36.09
CA THR A 123 -18.74 11.65 -35.18
C THR A 123 -17.46 10.83 -35.35
N ALA A 124 -17.04 10.54 -36.58
CA ALA A 124 -15.80 9.83 -36.85
C ALA A 124 -14.56 10.60 -36.38
N ASP A 125 -14.52 11.91 -36.60
CA ASP A 125 -13.42 12.79 -36.15
C ASP A 125 -13.34 12.81 -34.61
N PHE A 126 -14.47 12.92 -33.91
CA PHE A 126 -14.54 12.82 -32.46
C PHE A 126 -14.06 11.46 -31.95
N GLU A 127 -14.55 10.36 -32.52
CA GLU A 127 -14.15 9.00 -32.12
C GLU A 127 -12.65 8.75 -32.33
N LEU A 128 -12.08 9.28 -33.41
CA LEU A 128 -10.65 9.19 -33.68
C LEU A 128 -9.85 9.95 -32.62
N LEU A 129 -10.25 11.18 -32.27
CA LEU A 129 -9.61 11.97 -31.23
C LEU A 129 -9.72 11.31 -29.85
N THR A 130 -10.87 10.76 -29.50
CA THR A 130 -11.05 10.01 -28.25
C THR A 130 -10.12 8.80 -28.18
N LYS A 131 -10.06 7.99 -29.25
CA LYS A 131 -9.14 6.83 -29.32
C LYS A 131 -7.67 7.25 -29.19
N LEU A 132 -7.28 8.35 -29.83
CA LEU A 132 -5.93 8.92 -29.70
C LEU A 132 -5.67 9.40 -28.28
N GLN A 133 -6.62 10.08 -27.64
CA GLN A 133 -6.47 10.54 -26.27
C GLN A 133 -6.29 9.35 -25.32
N GLU A 134 -7.14 8.33 -25.40
CA GLU A 134 -7.05 7.13 -24.57
C GLU A 134 -5.66 6.46 -24.69
N ALA A 135 -5.21 6.21 -25.93
CA ALA A 135 -3.92 5.57 -26.18
C ALA A 135 -2.74 6.40 -25.65
N ARG A 136 -2.74 7.71 -25.89
CA ARG A 136 -1.64 8.60 -25.45
C ARG A 136 -1.66 8.88 -23.95
N THR A 137 -2.83 8.93 -23.34
CA THR A 137 -2.99 9.05 -21.89
C THR A 137 -2.47 7.80 -21.18
N ALA A 138 -2.76 6.62 -21.72
CA ALA A 138 -2.21 5.36 -21.21
C ALA A 138 -0.67 5.34 -21.31
N ALA A 139 -0.10 5.78 -22.43
CA ALA A 139 1.35 5.90 -22.60
C ALA A 139 1.98 6.91 -21.64
N TRP A 140 1.34 8.07 -21.45
CA TRP A 140 1.79 9.08 -20.47
C TRP A 140 1.76 8.55 -19.03
N HIS A 141 0.70 7.83 -18.64
CA HIS A 141 0.64 7.20 -17.32
C HIS A 141 1.74 6.15 -17.14
N ALA A 142 2.03 5.34 -18.17
CA ALA A 142 3.11 4.36 -18.13
C ALA A 142 4.49 5.03 -17.97
N ALA A 143 4.74 6.14 -18.67
CA ALA A 143 5.99 6.90 -18.55
C ALA A 143 6.10 7.68 -17.22
N SER A 144 4.97 8.11 -16.64
CA SER A 144 4.95 8.90 -15.41
C SER A 144 5.05 8.07 -14.13
N ALA A 145 4.57 6.81 -14.15
CA ALA A 145 4.60 5.95 -12.97
C ALA A 145 6.02 5.76 -12.39
N PRO A 146 7.06 5.48 -13.19
CA PRO A 146 8.44 5.38 -12.71
C PRO A 146 8.97 6.66 -12.06
N VAL A 147 8.59 7.83 -12.61
CA VAL A 147 8.95 9.14 -12.03
C VAL A 147 8.39 9.25 -10.62
N ALA A 148 7.09 8.99 -10.44
CA ALA A 148 6.43 9.08 -9.15
C ALA A 148 7.08 8.13 -8.12
N THR A 149 7.38 6.88 -8.51
CA THR A 149 8.02 5.90 -7.61
C THR A 149 9.45 6.30 -7.23
N CYS A 150 10.23 6.84 -8.17
CA CYS A 150 11.59 7.31 -7.89
C CYS A 150 11.61 8.57 -7.01
N GLU A 151 10.69 9.52 -7.23
CA GLU A 151 10.58 10.71 -6.40
C GLU A 151 10.10 10.39 -4.98
N ASP A 152 9.17 9.43 -4.83
CA ASP A 152 8.71 8.97 -3.52
C ASP A 152 9.83 8.30 -2.72
N LEU A 153 10.67 7.47 -3.38
CA LEU A 153 11.87 6.89 -2.77
C LEU A 153 12.77 7.98 -2.19
N VAL A 154 13.05 9.02 -2.97
CA VAL A 154 13.99 10.08 -2.58
C VAL A 154 13.42 10.97 -1.49
N ARG A 155 12.11 11.26 -1.53
CA ARG A 155 11.45 12.16 -0.57
C ARG A 155 11.14 11.48 0.76
N HIS A 156 10.74 10.22 0.72
CA HIS A 156 10.16 9.52 1.87
C HIS A 156 10.73 8.11 2.11
N GLY A 157 11.34 7.50 1.10
CA GLY A 157 11.77 6.10 1.13
C GLY A 157 13.16 5.83 1.72
N LEU A 158 13.91 6.86 2.12
CA LEU A 158 15.26 6.70 2.70
C LEU A 158 15.19 6.42 4.21
N PRO A 159 15.60 5.23 4.69
CA PRO A 159 15.71 4.98 6.12
C PRO A 159 16.75 5.90 6.76
N GLY A 160 16.52 6.31 8.02
CA GLY A 160 17.46 7.15 8.75
C GLY A 160 18.86 6.53 8.81
N GLY A 161 19.89 7.32 8.52
CA GLY A 161 21.29 6.84 8.49
C GLY A 161 21.63 5.98 7.27
N CYS A 162 20.86 6.06 6.19
CA CYS A 162 21.21 5.46 4.90
C CYS A 162 21.48 6.55 3.85
N THR A 163 22.38 6.24 2.93
CA THR A 163 22.66 7.06 1.72
C THR A 163 22.52 6.20 0.48
N LEU A 164 22.22 6.83 -0.65
CA LEU A 164 22.19 6.16 -1.94
C LEU A 164 23.60 6.19 -2.55
N GLN A 165 24.03 5.05 -3.04
CA GLN A 165 25.25 4.91 -3.83
C GLN A 165 24.94 4.21 -5.15
N ASP A 166 25.76 4.46 -6.16
CA ASP A 166 25.66 3.75 -7.43
C ASP A 166 25.83 2.25 -7.23
N HIS A 167 25.05 1.48 -7.97
CA HIS A 167 25.19 0.04 -8.08
C HIS A 167 25.94 -0.29 -9.36
N GLU A 168 27.18 -0.75 -9.21
CA GLU A 168 27.97 -1.31 -10.30
C GLU A 168 27.71 -2.82 -10.38
N GLY A 169 26.74 -3.21 -11.22
CA GLY A 169 26.43 -4.60 -11.55
C GLY A 169 26.99 -4.98 -12.92
N GLU A 170 27.17 -6.29 -13.16
CA GLU A 170 27.50 -6.79 -14.50
C GLU A 170 26.30 -6.55 -15.43
N PRO A 171 26.51 -6.08 -16.68
CA PRO A 171 25.43 -5.91 -17.62
C PRO A 171 24.74 -7.26 -17.89
N PRO A 172 23.40 -7.28 -18.00
CA PRO A 172 22.65 -8.51 -18.19
C PRO A 172 22.98 -9.15 -19.54
N GLU A 173 23.28 -10.46 -19.52
CA GLU A 173 23.57 -11.21 -20.74
C GLU A 173 22.29 -11.55 -21.51
N LEU A 174 22.31 -11.28 -22.82
CA LEU A 174 21.31 -11.76 -23.77
C LEU A 174 21.56 -13.23 -24.10
N LYS A 175 20.51 -14.03 -24.12
CA LYS A 175 20.60 -15.41 -24.60
C LYS A 175 20.81 -15.45 -26.11
N LYS A 176 21.30 -16.58 -26.63
CA LYS A 176 21.54 -16.77 -28.07
C LYS A 176 20.25 -16.52 -28.86
N GLY A 177 20.26 -15.47 -29.70
CA GLY A 177 19.12 -15.08 -30.55
C GLY A 177 18.00 -14.32 -29.83
N GLU A 178 18.24 -13.85 -28.60
CA GLU A 178 17.31 -13.04 -27.81
C GLU A 178 17.53 -11.54 -28.11
N ASP A 179 16.46 -10.80 -28.35
CA ASP A 179 16.48 -9.33 -28.41
C ASP A 179 16.14 -8.72 -27.04
N ASP A 180 16.38 -7.42 -26.88
CA ASP A 180 16.17 -6.73 -25.60
C ASP A 180 14.71 -6.84 -25.11
N LEU A 181 13.75 -6.77 -26.02
CA LEU A 181 12.32 -6.91 -25.67
C LEU A 181 12.00 -8.31 -25.16
N SER A 182 12.50 -9.36 -25.80
CA SER A 182 12.31 -10.74 -25.33
C SER A 182 13.02 -10.99 -24.01
N ALA A 183 14.21 -10.43 -23.82
CA ALA A 183 14.95 -10.52 -22.57
C ALA A 183 14.23 -9.82 -21.41
N VAL A 184 13.68 -8.63 -21.64
CA VAL A 184 12.82 -7.91 -20.68
C VAL A 184 11.61 -8.77 -20.31
N GLU A 185 10.90 -9.35 -21.28
CA GLU A 185 9.74 -10.20 -21.00
C GLU A 185 10.10 -11.50 -20.25
N ARG A 186 11.26 -12.09 -20.53
CA ARG A 186 11.79 -13.23 -19.76
C ARG A 186 12.02 -12.85 -18.30
N LEU A 187 12.67 -11.72 -18.03
CA LEU A 187 12.93 -11.24 -16.67
C LEU A 187 11.62 -10.86 -15.95
N ARG A 188 10.64 -10.30 -16.67
CA ARG A 188 9.29 -10.06 -16.16
C ARG A 188 8.58 -11.33 -15.73
N ARG A 189 8.66 -12.38 -16.54
CA ARG A 189 8.11 -13.70 -16.18
C ARG A 189 8.76 -14.24 -14.92
N ARG A 190 10.10 -14.18 -14.84
CA ARG A 190 10.84 -14.63 -13.65
C ARG A 190 10.46 -13.83 -12.40
N GLY A 191 10.29 -12.51 -12.52
CA GLY A 191 9.82 -11.68 -11.42
C GLY A 191 8.40 -12.06 -10.94
N ARG A 192 7.49 -12.45 -11.84
CA ARG A 192 6.17 -12.97 -11.46
C ARG A 192 6.26 -14.31 -10.72
N GLU A 193 7.14 -15.21 -11.16
CA GLU A 193 7.41 -16.49 -10.49
C GLU A 193 7.89 -16.26 -9.04
N LEU A 194 8.88 -15.37 -8.85
CA LEU A 194 9.42 -15.05 -7.52
C LEU A 194 8.41 -14.36 -6.60
N ARG A 195 7.54 -13.49 -7.12
CA ARG A 195 6.45 -12.93 -6.32
C ARG A 195 5.45 -14.00 -5.88
N ALA A 196 5.20 -15.00 -6.72
CA ALA A 196 4.40 -16.15 -6.33
C ALA A 196 5.10 -17.03 -5.29
N ASP A 197 6.42 -17.20 -5.37
CA ASP A 197 7.23 -17.85 -4.31
C ASP A 197 7.12 -17.07 -2.99
N LEU A 198 7.25 -15.75 -3.02
CA LEU A 198 7.13 -14.89 -1.85
C LEU A 198 5.73 -14.94 -1.22
N HIS A 199 4.67 -14.98 -2.05
CA HIS A 199 3.32 -15.21 -1.54
C HIS A 199 3.18 -16.59 -0.88
N ARG A 200 3.74 -17.65 -1.49
CA ARG A 200 3.76 -19.00 -0.90
C ARG A 200 4.48 -19.05 0.44
N ILE A 201 5.62 -18.36 0.58
CA ILE A 201 6.38 -18.29 1.84
C ILE A 201 5.56 -17.57 2.92
N ARG A 202 4.95 -16.43 2.59
CA ARG A 202 4.14 -15.65 3.54
C ARG A 202 2.91 -16.39 4.03
N SER A 203 2.26 -17.13 3.13
CA SER A 203 1.05 -17.90 3.42
C SER A 203 1.32 -19.28 4.01
N ALA A 204 2.58 -19.69 4.18
CA ALA A 204 2.91 -20.96 4.80
C ALA A 204 2.32 -21.04 6.23
N PRO A 205 1.86 -22.20 6.70
CA PRO A 205 1.45 -22.39 8.10
C PRO A 205 2.66 -22.38 9.04
N PHE A 206 2.42 -22.16 10.33
CA PHE A 206 3.45 -22.33 11.36
C PHE A 206 3.53 -23.79 11.79
N PRO A 207 4.71 -24.29 12.21
CA PRO A 207 4.83 -25.65 12.71
C PRO A 207 3.94 -25.90 13.92
N SER A 208 3.40 -27.11 14.04
CA SER A 208 2.60 -27.60 15.17
C SER A 208 3.32 -27.39 16.50
N SER A 209 4.65 -27.59 16.52
CA SER A 209 5.49 -27.37 17.70
C SER A 209 5.43 -25.93 18.21
N HIS A 210 5.45 -24.94 17.31
CA HIS A 210 5.32 -23.53 17.65
C HIS A 210 3.91 -23.21 18.16
N ALA A 211 2.87 -23.71 17.48
CA ALA A 211 1.49 -23.53 17.88
C ALA A 211 1.22 -24.12 19.28
N LYS A 212 1.69 -25.35 19.54
CA LYS A 212 1.58 -26.01 20.83
C LYS A 212 2.33 -25.28 21.94
N GLN A 213 3.52 -24.74 21.65
CA GLN A 213 4.26 -23.92 22.61
C GLN A 213 3.51 -22.64 22.97
N ARG A 214 2.99 -21.92 21.96
CA ARG A 214 2.19 -20.70 22.15
C ARG A 214 0.92 -20.98 22.94
N MET A 215 0.19 -22.04 22.60
CA MET A 215 -1.00 -22.49 23.31
C MET A 215 -0.71 -22.77 24.79
N ARG A 216 0.37 -23.50 25.09
CA ARG A 216 0.76 -23.78 26.50
C ARG A 216 1.06 -22.50 27.27
N ALA A 217 1.77 -21.55 26.65
CA ALA A 217 2.05 -20.26 27.28
C ALA A 217 0.79 -19.43 27.54
N GLU A 218 -0.18 -19.48 26.62
CA GLU A 218 -1.47 -18.79 26.78
C GLU A 218 -2.30 -19.41 27.90
N ILE A 219 -2.42 -20.74 27.94
CA ILE A 219 -3.13 -21.44 29.02
C ILE A 219 -2.46 -21.16 30.37
N GLU A 220 -1.13 -21.15 30.45
CA GLU A 220 -0.42 -20.78 31.68
C GLU A 220 -0.80 -19.38 32.15
N ALA A 221 -0.77 -18.40 31.25
CA ALA A 221 -1.13 -17.02 31.58
C ALA A 221 -2.59 -16.89 32.06
N LEU A 222 -3.52 -17.60 31.41
CA LEU A 222 -4.93 -17.62 31.80
C LEU A 222 -5.14 -18.32 33.15
N ALA A 223 -4.46 -19.45 33.39
CA ALA A 223 -4.52 -20.18 34.64
C ALA A 223 -3.96 -19.36 35.80
N GLN A 224 -2.85 -18.66 35.60
CA GLN A 224 -2.24 -17.79 36.60
C GLN A 224 -3.15 -16.61 36.94
N ARG A 225 -3.76 -15.98 35.94
CA ARG A 225 -4.73 -14.88 36.13
C ARG A 225 -6.00 -15.36 36.83
N GLY A 226 -6.42 -16.60 36.54
CA GLY A 226 -7.64 -17.21 37.04
C GLY A 226 -7.53 -17.86 38.42
N ALA A 227 -6.38 -17.79 39.08
CA ALA A 227 -6.19 -18.38 40.40
C ALA A 227 -6.90 -17.55 41.49
N PRO A 228 -7.81 -18.15 42.29
CA PRO A 228 -8.39 -17.48 43.44
C PRO A 228 -7.35 -17.19 44.52
N VAL A 229 -7.47 -16.05 45.20
CA VAL A 229 -6.60 -15.69 46.33
C VAL A 229 -7.27 -16.09 47.64
N VAL A 230 -6.63 -17.02 48.35
CA VAL A 230 -7.14 -17.58 49.63
C VAL A 230 -6.44 -17.02 50.86
N THR A 231 -5.41 -16.18 50.71
CA THR A 231 -4.64 -15.62 51.84
C THR A 231 -5.53 -14.93 52.87
N ASN A 232 -6.51 -14.14 52.42
CA ASN A 232 -7.45 -13.44 53.29
C ASN A 232 -8.32 -14.39 54.14
N LEU A 233 -8.68 -15.56 53.60
CA LEU A 233 -9.40 -16.60 54.34
C LEU A 233 -8.52 -17.22 55.42
N ILE A 234 -7.24 -17.45 55.12
CA ILE A 234 -6.30 -18.12 56.03
C ILE A 234 -5.84 -17.18 57.15
N GLU A 235 -5.44 -15.96 56.82
CA GLU A 235 -4.80 -15.03 57.76
C GLU A 235 -5.80 -14.16 58.53
N HIS A 236 -7.00 -13.95 57.98
CA HIS A 236 -7.96 -12.98 58.49
C HIS A 236 -9.40 -13.52 58.64
N ASP A 237 -9.63 -14.82 58.41
CA ASP A 237 -10.97 -15.45 58.40
C ASP A 237 -11.97 -14.72 57.46
N GLY A 238 -11.43 -14.10 56.40
CA GLY A 238 -12.19 -13.35 55.41
C GLY A 238 -12.65 -14.19 54.21
N PRO A 239 -13.41 -13.62 53.27
CA PRO A 239 -13.83 -14.36 52.08
C PRO A 239 -12.67 -14.66 51.11
N ILE A 240 -12.84 -15.72 50.31
CA ILE A 240 -12.00 -16.00 49.13
C ILE A 240 -12.17 -14.87 48.12
N ILE A 241 -11.07 -14.37 47.58
CA ILE A 241 -11.08 -13.35 46.53
C ILE A 241 -11.03 -14.08 45.18
N TRP A 242 -12.11 -13.96 44.42
CA TRP A 242 -12.24 -14.55 43.08
C TRP A 242 -11.72 -13.59 42.02
N PRO A 243 -11.07 -14.08 40.95
CA PRO A 243 -10.61 -13.24 39.85
C PRO A 243 -11.79 -12.66 39.08
N THR A 244 -11.72 -11.38 38.73
CA THR A 244 -12.74 -10.68 37.95
C THR A 244 -12.16 -10.02 36.70
N LEU A 245 -12.99 -9.84 35.69
CA LEU A 245 -12.73 -9.08 34.48
C LEU A 245 -13.63 -7.86 34.45
N ARG A 246 -13.05 -6.72 34.09
CA ARG A 246 -13.81 -5.52 33.80
C ARG A 246 -14.23 -5.53 32.34
N VAL A 247 -15.54 -5.59 32.10
CA VAL A 247 -16.12 -5.68 30.76
C VAL A 247 -16.97 -4.45 30.48
N GLN A 248 -16.86 -3.97 29.24
CA GLN A 248 -17.71 -2.92 28.70
C GLN A 248 -19.04 -3.53 28.26
N VAL A 249 -20.16 -2.99 28.73
CA VAL A 249 -21.51 -3.46 28.36
C VAL A 249 -22.37 -2.31 27.86
N ASP A 250 -23.16 -2.58 26.83
CA ASP A 250 -24.16 -1.65 26.32
C ASP A 250 -25.38 -1.66 27.23
N VAL A 251 -25.86 -0.48 27.61
CA VAL A 251 -27.01 -0.34 28.48
C VAL A 251 -28.27 -0.17 27.64
N PHE A 252 -29.05 -1.24 27.51
CA PHE A 252 -30.39 -1.17 26.96
C PHE A 252 -31.30 -0.35 27.88
N ASN A 253 -32.12 0.54 27.31
CA ASN A 253 -32.99 1.54 28.00
C ASN A 253 -32.28 2.81 28.53
N ALA A 254 -31.09 3.14 28.03
CA ALA A 254 -30.45 4.44 28.22
C ALA A 254 -30.39 5.23 26.89
N GLN A 255 -29.82 6.44 26.90
CA GLN A 255 -29.56 7.18 25.65
C GLN A 255 -28.76 6.32 24.66
N PRO A 256 -29.04 6.39 23.34
CA PRO A 256 -28.29 5.63 22.34
C PRO A 256 -26.78 5.87 22.49
N GLY A 257 -26.01 4.80 22.69
CA GLY A 257 -24.57 4.85 22.91
C GLY A 257 -24.12 4.90 24.38
N ALA A 258 -25.03 4.71 25.35
CA ALA A 258 -24.67 4.60 26.75
C ALA A 258 -23.92 3.29 27.05
N VAL A 259 -22.72 3.43 27.60
CA VAL A 259 -21.80 2.35 27.93
C VAL A 259 -21.60 2.29 29.44
N ALA A 260 -21.66 1.10 30.03
CA ALA A 260 -21.30 0.84 31.42
C ALA A 260 -20.09 -0.11 31.52
N TRP A 261 -19.42 -0.06 32.67
CA TRP A 261 -18.35 -0.99 33.03
C TRP A 261 -18.83 -1.86 34.18
N VAL A 262 -18.75 -3.17 34.01
CA VAL A 262 -19.14 -4.14 35.04
C VAL A 262 -17.98 -5.08 35.30
N GLU A 263 -17.80 -5.45 36.57
CA GLU A 263 -16.88 -6.52 36.97
C GLU A 263 -17.64 -7.85 37.00
N ILE A 264 -17.17 -8.82 36.22
CA ILE A 264 -17.71 -10.17 36.19
C ILE A 264 -16.63 -11.18 36.58
N PRO A 265 -16.97 -12.34 37.17
CA PRO A 265 -15.97 -13.38 37.45
C PRO A 265 -15.25 -13.86 36.18
N ASP A 266 -13.92 -14.03 36.24
CA ASP A 266 -13.11 -14.61 35.14
C ASP A 266 -13.31 -16.13 35.08
N THR A 267 -14.45 -16.54 34.53
CA THR A 267 -14.81 -17.97 34.43
C THR A 267 -13.85 -18.73 33.52
N VAL A 268 -13.34 -18.11 32.45
CA VAL A 268 -12.37 -18.73 31.54
C VAL A 268 -11.05 -18.98 32.26
N GLY A 269 -10.49 -17.96 32.92
CA GLY A 269 -9.27 -18.10 33.70
C GLY A 269 -9.42 -19.15 34.80
N MET A 270 -10.54 -19.14 35.52
CA MET A 270 -10.80 -20.09 36.61
C MET A 270 -10.91 -21.54 36.10
N ASN A 271 -11.50 -21.76 34.92
CA ASN A 271 -11.50 -23.07 34.26
C ASN A 271 -10.08 -23.49 33.84
N MET A 272 -9.28 -22.57 33.30
CA MET A 272 -7.88 -22.86 32.93
C MET A 272 -7.02 -23.17 34.16
N TRP A 273 -7.25 -22.50 35.29
CA TRP A 273 -6.61 -22.79 36.56
C TRP A 273 -6.94 -24.21 37.06
N ARG A 274 -8.22 -24.58 37.02
CA ARG A 274 -8.69 -25.87 37.56
C ARG A 274 -8.40 -27.06 36.66
N HIS A 275 -8.58 -26.90 35.34
CA HIS A 275 -8.58 -27.98 34.33
C HIS A 275 -7.42 -27.86 33.33
N LYS A 276 -6.32 -27.19 33.73
CA LYS A 276 -5.17 -26.88 32.88
C LYS A 276 -4.69 -28.04 32.01
N SER A 277 -4.46 -29.21 32.61
CA SER A 277 -3.93 -30.39 31.90
C SER A 277 -4.91 -30.95 30.88
N GLU A 278 -6.22 -30.89 31.16
CA GLU A 278 -7.27 -31.38 30.27
C GLU A 278 -7.40 -30.47 29.04
N TRP A 279 -7.34 -29.15 29.24
CA TRP A 279 -7.33 -28.18 28.14
C TRP A 279 -6.08 -28.28 27.28
N ILE A 280 -4.90 -28.44 27.89
CA ILE A 280 -3.65 -28.63 27.14
C ILE A 280 -3.73 -29.91 26.30
N ALA A 281 -4.20 -31.03 26.87
CA ALA A 281 -4.31 -32.29 26.14
C ALA A 281 -5.30 -32.18 24.96
N ALA A 282 -6.49 -31.65 25.19
CA ALA A 282 -7.52 -31.50 24.16
C ALA A 282 -7.05 -30.61 23.00
N LEU A 283 -6.39 -29.48 23.30
CA LEU A 283 -5.88 -28.60 22.25
C LEU A 283 -4.62 -29.14 21.57
N ASP A 284 -3.78 -29.93 22.25
CA ASP A 284 -2.61 -30.56 21.63
C ASP A 284 -3.05 -31.57 20.56
N ASP A 285 -4.10 -32.36 20.82
CA ASP A 285 -4.70 -33.30 19.88
C ASP A 285 -5.32 -32.58 18.67
N GLU A 286 -6.07 -31.50 18.92
CA GLU A 286 -6.66 -30.68 17.85
C GLU A 286 -5.59 -30.07 16.95
N ILE A 287 -4.55 -29.46 17.54
CA ILE A 287 -3.44 -28.87 16.79
C ILE A 287 -2.72 -29.96 15.96
N SER A 288 -2.53 -31.15 16.51
CA SER A 288 -1.89 -32.25 15.79
C SER A 288 -2.69 -32.70 14.57
N THR A 289 -4.02 -32.63 14.66
CA THR A 289 -4.94 -33.07 13.60
C THR A 289 -4.99 -32.05 12.46
N GLU A 290 -5.03 -30.76 12.78
CA GLU A 290 -5.16 -29.67 11.79
C GLU A 290 -3.81 -29.20 11.21
N SER A 291 -2.68 -29.56 11.84
CA SER A 291 -1.37 -29.10 11.39
C SER A 291 -0.88 -29.78 10.11
N ASP A 292 -0.40 -28.97 9.15
CA ASP A 292 0.40 -29.44 8.02
C ASP A 292 1.88 -29.05 8.19
N ASP A 293 2.60 -29.85 8.98
CA ASP A 293 4.02 -29.62 9.27
C ASP A 293 4.93 -29.75 8.04
N LYS A 294 4.47 -30.40 6.96
CA LYS A 294 5.27 -30.53 5.72
C LYS A 294 5.33 -29.22 4.95
N ALA A 295 4.24 -28.46 4.95
CA ALA A 295 4.17 -27.15 4.32
C ALA A 295 4.59 -26.00 5.25
N ALA A 296 4.81 -26.27 6.53
CA ALA A 296 5.04 -25.25 7.55
C ALA A 296 6.43 -24.60 7.48
N LEU A 297 6.49 -23.32 7.85
CA LEU A 297 7.73 -22.55 7.99
C LEU A 297 7.79 -21.83 9.34
N SER A 298 8.93 -21.95 10.02
CA SER A 298 9.26 -21.18 11.22
C SER A 298 9.42 -19.69 10.89
N HIS A 299 9.36 -18.83 11.91
CA HIS A 299 9.59 -17.39 11.72
C HIS A 299 10.96 -17.09 11.08
N GLU A 300 12.02 -17.73 11.58
CA GLU A 300 13.38 -17.57 11.03
C GLU A 300 13.47 -18.08 9.59
N ALA A 301 12.90 -19.25 9.29
CA ALA A 301 12.91 -19.80 7.94
C ALA A 301 12.11 -18.93 6.95
N ARG A 302 10.99 -18.34 7.38
CA ARG A 302 10.25 -17.36 6.57
C ARG A 302 11.10 -16.13 6.33
N GLN A 303 11.67 -15.53 7.38
CA GLN A 303 12.47 -14.32 7.26
C GLN A 303 13.66 -14.52 6.32
N GLN A 304 14.38 -15.64 6.47
CA GLN A 304 15.51 -15.98 5.61
C GLN A 304 15.09 -16.16 4.15
N ARG A 305 14.07 -16.99 3.89
CA ARG A 305 13.58 -17.23 2.51
C ARG A 305 12.96 -15.98 1.89
N GLU A 306 12.27 -15.16 2.67
CA GLU A 306 11.75 -13.87 2.18
C GLU A 306 12.88 -12.93 1.81
N ALA A 307 13.94 -12.84 2.62
CA ALA A 307 15.10 -12.00 2.33
C ALA A 307 15.82 -12.47 1.05
N GLU A 308 16.00 -13.79 0.87
CA GLU A 308 16.58 -14.38 -0.33
C GLU A 308 15.76 -14.03 -1.58
N VAL A 309 14.44 -14.30 -1.55
CA VAL A 309 13.56 -14.02 -2.70
C VAL A 309 13.44 -12.52 -2.98
N GLN A 310 13.48 -11.66 -1.96
CA GLN A 310 13.52 -10.20 -2.13
C GLN A 310 14.84 -9.74 -2.76
N GLY A 311 15.96 -10.34 -2.39
CA GLY A 311 17.27 -10.12 -3.01
C GLY A 311 17.26 -10.49 -4.49
N ASP A 312 16.73 -11.67 -4.82
CA ASP A 312 16.58 -12.14 -6.21
C ASP A 312 15.65 -11.24 -7.02
N LEU A 313 14.54 -10.78 -6.43
CA LEU A 313 13.62 -9.84 -7.08
C LEU A 313 14.31 -8.51 -7.42
N LEU A 314 15.15 -8.00 -6.51
CA LEU A 314 15.90 -6.78 -6.76
C LEU A 314 16.98 -6.98 -7.83
N ALA A 315 17.68 -8.12 -7.84
CA ALA A 315 18.67 -8.45 -8.86
C ALA A 315 18.03 -8.52 -10.26
N ILE A 316 16.94 -9.30 -10.41
CA ILE A 316 16.19 -9.37 -11.67
C ILE A 316 15.61 -8.01 -12.07
N GLY A 317 15.17 -7.21 -11.09
CA GLY A 317 14.70 -5.85 -11.35
C GLY A 317 15.80 -4.96 -11.93
N ARG A 318 17.05 -5.10 -11.45
CA ARG A 318 18.19 -4.34 -11.98
C ARG A 318 18.53 -4.75 -13.40
N ASP A 319 18.55 -6.05 -13.69
CA ASP A 319 18.78 -6.57 -15.04
C ASP A 319 17.69 -6.09 -16.01
N GLU A 320 16.42 -6.15 -15.59
CA GLU A 320 15.31 -5.65 -16.39
C GLU A 320 15.43 -4.15 -16.61
N ALA A 321 15.77 -3.39 -15.57
CA ALA A 321 15.92 -1.94 -15.69
C ALA A 321 17.06 -1.57 -16.64
N ALA A 322 18.19 -2.28 -16.58
CA ALA A 322 19.31 -2.07 -17.49
C ALA A 322 18.92 -2.34 -18.96
N LEU A 323 18.24 -3.45 -19.24
CA LEU A 323 17.74 -3.73 -20.59
C LEU A 323 16.64 -2.77 -21.03
N THR A 324 15.77 -2.32 -20.12
CA THR A 324 14.72 -1.33 -20.42
C THR A 324 15.35 0.00 -20.81
N TRP A 325 16.38 0.45 -20.08
CA TRP A 325 17.16 1.63 -20.45
C TRP A 325 17.80 1.48 -21.84
N SER A 326 18.47 0.35 -22.09
CA SER A 326 19.09 0.09 -23.40
C SER A 326 18.07 0.08 -24.55
N ALA A 327 16.93 -0.58 -24.35
CA ALA A 327 15.85 -0.61 -25.33
C ALA A 327 15.22 0.78 -25.55
N MET A 328 15.10 1.60 -24.51
CA MET A 328 14.66 3.00 -24.65
C MET A 328 15.65 3.84 -25.46
N GLU A 329 16.96 3.67 -25.23
CA GLU A 329 18.02 4.36 -26.00
C GLU A 329 17.98 3.96 -27.48
N GLN A 330 17.60 2.71 -27.78
CA GLN A 330 17.39 2.22 -29.15
C GLN A 330 16.05 2.68 -29.78
N GLY A 331 15.21 3.40 -29.03
CA GLY A 331 13.90 3.85 -29.50
C GLY A 331 12.84 2.75 -29.57
N LEU A 332 13.03 1.63 -28.87
CA LEU A 332 12.06 0.54 -28.82
C LEU A 332 10.86 0.92 -27.93
N PRO A 333 9.64 0.42 -28.26
CA PRO A 333 8.43 0.73 -27.52
C PRO A 333 8.36 -0.08 -26.20
N VAL A 334 9.20 0.29 -25.24
CA VAL A 334 9.24 -0.31 -23.90
C VAL A 334 9.04 0.75 -22.83
N GLU A 335 8.35 0.38 -21.75
CA GLU A 335 8.22 1.19 -20.53
C GLU A 335 8.57 0.32 -19.33
N PHE A 336 8.99 0.94 -18.23
CA PHE A 336 9.16 0.25 -16.96
C PHE A 336 7.81 -0.26 -16.46
N ARG A 337 7.80 -1.43 -15.82
CA ARG A 337 6.60 -1.91 -15.12
C ARG A 337 6.33 -1.04 -13.89
N ALA A 338 5.06 -0.88 -13.54
CA ALA A 338 4.65 -0.04 -12.39
C ALA A 338 5.15 -0.56 -11.03
N ASP A 339 5.48 -1.85 -10.91
CA ASP A 339 5.87 -2.50 -9.66
C ASP A 339 7.38 -2.85 -9.60
N ILE A 340 8.21 -2.25 -10.47
CA ILE A 340 9.66 -2.37 -10.39
C ILE A 340 10.20 -1.52 -9.23
N SER A 341 11.27 -1.98 -8.59
CA SER A 341 11.89 -1.21 -7.51
C SER A 341 12.50 0.09 -8.05
N PRO A 342 12.29 1.25 -7.40
CA PRO A 342 12.97 2.49 -7.77
C PRO A 342 14.50 2.40 -7.60
N LEU A 343 14.99 1.53 -6.70
CA LEU A 343 16.42 1.24 -6.57
C LEU A 343 16.98 0.55 -7.82
N ALA A 344 16.17 -0.27 -8.48
CA ALA A 344 16.56 -0.92 -9.73
C ALA A 344 16.53 0.05 -10.91
N ILE A 345 15.47 0.86 -11.04
CA ILE A 345 15.36 1.86 -12.12
C ILE A 345 16.57 2.82 -12.12
N LEU A 346 16.91 3.34 -10.93
CA LEU A 346 18.00 4.30 -10.77
C LEU A 346 19.38 3.65 -10.74
N GLN A 347 19.46 2.32 -10.67
CA GLN A 347 20.69 1.52 -10.48
C GLN A 347 21.48 1.99 -9.26
N VAL A 348 20.80 2.06 -8.11
CA VAL A 348 21.37 2.46 -6.83
C VAL A 348 21.22 1.37 -5.77
N ARG A 349 22.00 1.51 -4.71
CA ARG A 349 21.90 0.70 -3.49
C ARG A 349 21.87 1.60 -2.26
N LEU A 350 21.16 1.14 -1.24
CA LEU A 350 21.19 1.76 0.07
C LEU A 350 22.43 1.29 0.81
N VAL A 351 23.20 2.24 1.34
CA VAL A 351 24.36 1.98 2.18
C VAL A 351 24.15 2.69 3.52
N THR A 352 24.21 1.92 4.60
CA THR A 352 24.17 2.46 5.96
C THR A 352 25.41 3.32 6.18
N THR A 353 25.22 4.59 6.51
CA THR A 353 26.33 5.44 6.94
C THR A 353 26.75 4.97 8.33
N ALA A 354 28.06 4.75 8.50
CA ALA A 354 28.59 4.50 9.83
C ALA A 354 28.19 5.68 10.72
N ARG A 355 27.47 5.41 11.81
CA ARG A 355 27.17 6.44 12.81
C ARG A 355 28.51 6.90 13.34
N THR A 356 28.92 8.12 13.04
CA THR A 356 30.14 8.72 13.58
C THR A 356 29.98 8.70 15.10
N THR A 357 30.62 7.74 15.78
CA THR A 357 30.78 7.72 17.23
C THR A 357 31.82 8.75 17.63
N GLU A 358 31.64 9.99 17.20
CA GLU A 358 32.04 11.10 18.04
C GLU A 358 30.85 11.29 18.97
N LEU A 359 30.88 10.60 20.11
CA LEU A 359 30.14 11.08 21.26
C LEU A 359 30.52 12.56 21.37
N PRO A 360 29.56 13.51 21.32
CA PRO A 360 29.91 14.88 21.64
C PRO A 360 30.60 14.80 23.00
N GLU A 361 31.85 15.28 23.06
CA GLU A 361 32.48 15.52 24.34
C GLU A 361 31.41 16.16 25.21
N THR A 362 31.08 15.47 26.29
CA THR A 362 30.07 15.88 27.27
C THR A 362 30.14 17.39 27.41
N SER A 363 29.00 18.07 27.24
CA SER A 363 28.87 19.53 27.37
C SER A 363 29.85 20.08 28.41
N PRO A 364 30.55 21.19 28.13
CA PRO A 364 31.45 21.82 29.09
C PRO A 364 30.62 22.29 30.29
N GLY A 365 30.47 21.43 31.31
CA GLY A 365 29.54 21.68 32.41
C GLY A 365 29.49 20.63 33.53
N LEU A 366 30.11 19.46 33.40
CA LEU A 366 30.07 18.42 34.44
C LEU A 366 31.47 17.94 34.87
N SER A 367 32.37 18.89 35.18
CA SER A 367 33.72 18.61 35.67
C SER A 367 33.84 18.45 37.20
N TRP A 368 32.73 18.32 37.95
CA TRP A 368 32.77 18.37 39.43
C TRP A 368 32.44 17.05 40.15
N LEU A 369 32.38 15.91 39.46
CA LEU A 369 32.19 14.59 40.07
C LEU A 369 33.40 13.66 39.85
N ARG A 370 34.59 14.16 40.20
CA ARG A 370 35.73 13.33 40.59
C ARG A 370 36.22 13.78 41.95
N LEU A 371 35.75 13.12 43.00
CA LEU A 371 36.44 12.89 44.27
C LEU A 371 35.90 11.59 44.88
#